data_AF-A0A1Q3T8N5-F1
#
_entry.id   AF-A0A1Q3T8N5-F1
#
_cell.length_a   1.000
_cell.length_b   1.000
_cell.length_c   1.000
_cell.angle_alpha   90.00
_cell.angle_beta   90.00
_cell.angle_gamma   90.00
#
_symmetry.space_group_name_H-M   'P 1'
#
loop_
_entity.id
_entity.type
_entity.pdbx_description
1 polymer ?
#
loop_
_entity_poly.entity_id
_entity_poly.type
_entity_poly.pdbx_seq_one_letter_code
_entity_poly.pdbx_strand_id
1 'polypeptide(L)'
;MPTLTVEPDNPRPGKIVTVSTTDACPLPDGAELAVRIRPLGEPIPLAQARVTPEPDGSFSVSITVPPTIRPGQAVASISNYWDIATCPEGASCAAAEVEFTVAR
;
A
#
# COMPACT_ATOMS: atom_id res chain seq x y z
N MET A 1 3.57 -2.88 -13.34
CA MET A 1 3.53 -2.13 -12.07
C MET A 1 2.24 -2.52 -11.37
N PRO A 2 2.31 -2.95 -10.09
CA PRO A 2 1.10 -3.27 -9.33
C PRO A 2 0.16 -2.08 -9.24
N THR A 3 -1.13 -2.36 -9.24
CA THR A 3 -2.19 -1.38 -8.98
C THR A 3 -2.68 -1.59 -7.55
N LEU A 4 -2.73 -0.53 -6.75
CA LEU A 4 -3.27 -0.60 -5.39
C LEU A 4 -4.69 -0.05 -5.34
N THR A 5 -5.50 -0.63 -4.46
CA THR A 5 -6.84 -0.15 -4.11
C THR A 5 -6.97 0.02 -2.60
N VAL A 6 -7.79 0.97 -2.16
CA VAL A 6 -8.08 1.24 -0.74
C VAL A 6 -9.59 1.25 -0.53
N GLU A 7 -10.08 0.47 0.42
CA GLU A 7 -11.50 0.41 0.78
C GLU A 7 -11.73 0.52 2.30
N PRO A 8 -12.63 1.43 2.76
CA PRO A 8 -13.25 2.50 1.99
C PRO A 8 -12.20 3.52 1.50
N ASP A 9 -12.50 4.21 0.40
CA ASP A 9 -11.65 5.25 -0.20
C ASP A 9 -11.77 6.62 0.51
N ASN A 10 -12.75 6.76 1.40
CA ASN A 10 -13.00 7.95 2.23
C ASN A 10 -13.11 7.65 3.74
N PRO A 11 -12.11 7.03 4.38
CA PRO A 11 -12.13 6.66 5.79
C PRO A 11 -12.00 7.88 6.71
N ARG A 12 -12.57 7.80 7.91
CA ARG A 12 -12.25 8.74 9.00
C ARG A 12 -10.94 8.34 9.70
N PRO A 13 -10.23 9.28 10.35
CA PRO A 13 -9.11 8.95 11.23
C PRO A 13 -9.49 7.88 12.27
N GLY A 14 -8.59 6.95 12.53
CA GLY A 14 -8.80 5.83 13.45
C GLY A 14 -9.67 4.69 12.89
N LYS A 15 -10.16 4.78 11.65
CA LYS A 15 -10.85 3.66 10.98
C LYS A 15 -9.86 2.75 10.27
N ILE A 16 -10.29 1.51 10.05
CA ILE A 16 -9.54 0.51 9.30
C ILE A 16 -9.90 0.68 7.82
N VAL A 17 -8.88 0.65 6.97
CA VAL A 17 -9.03 0.42 5.54
C VAL A 17 -8.39 -0.90 5.16
N THR A 18 -8.88 -1.47 4.07
CA THR A 18 -8.25 -2.59 3.38
C THR A 18 -7.47 -2.04 2.22
N VAL A 19 -6.18 -2.36 2.15
CA VAL A 19 -5.33 -2.09 1.00
C VAL A 19 -5.09 -3.41 0.28
N SER A 20 -5.40 -3.46 -1.00
CA SER A 20 -5.22 -4.64 -1.83
C SER A 20 -4.51 -4.30 -3.13
N THR A 21 -3.95 -5.32 -3.76
CA THR A 21 -3.21 -5.17 -5.02
C THR A 21 -3.90 -5.94 -6.14
N THR A 22 -4.10 -5.27 -7.27
CA THR A 22 -4.44 -5.89 -8.55
C THR A 22 -3.24 -5.78 -9.50
N ASP A 23 -3.13 -6.68 -10.47
CA ASP A 23 -2.04 -6.67 -11.46
C ASP A 23 -0.62 -6.72 -10.84
N ALA A 24 -0.48 -7.52 -9.78
CA ALA A 24 0.78 -7.68 -9.06
C ALA A 24 1.85 -8.39 -9.90
N CYS A 25 3.11 -8.14 -9.56
CA CYS A 25 4.25 -8.87 -10.08
C CYS A 25 4.59 -10.04 -9.14
N PRO A 26 5.00 -11.21 -9.68
CA PRO A 26 5.39 -12.35 -8.85
C PRO A 26 6.49 -12.01 -7.85
N LEU A 27 6.37 -12.59 -6.65
CA LEU A 27 7.29 -12.38 -5.54
C LEU A 27 7.90 -13.72 -5.09
N PRO A 28 9.11 -13.72 -4.51
CA PRO A 28 9.67 -14.91 -3.90
C PRO A 28 8.77 -15.47 -2.80
N ASP A 29 8.73 -16.80 -2.67
CA ASP A 29 8.00 -17.45 -1.59
C ASP A 29 8.46 -16.95 -0.21
N GLY A 30 7.50 -16.60 0.65
CA GLY A 30 7.77 -16.05 1.97
C GLY A 30 8.24 -14.58 1.96
N ALA A 31 8.11 -13.88 0.83
CA ALA A 31 8.29 -12.43 0.79
C ALA A 31 7.43 -11.73 1.84
N GLU A 32 7.94 -10.65 2.41
CA GLU A 32 7.19 -9.79 3.31
C GLU A 32 7.18 -8.37 2.77
N LEU A 33 5.99 -7.82 2.60
CA LEU A 33 5.77 -6.45 2.19
C LEU A 33 5.33 -5.62 3.39
N ALA A 34 5.71 -4.34 3.37
CA ALA A 34 5.17 -3.37 4.29
C ALA A 34 4.35 -2.33 3.53
N VAL A 35 3.07 -2.22 3.90
CA VAL A 35 2.14 -1.20 3.39
C VAL A 35 2.14 -0.03 4.36
N ARG A 36 2.27 1.19 3.86
CA ARG A 36 2.41 2.41 4.66
C ARG A 36 1.37 3.44 4.29
N ILE A 37 0.89 4.21 5.26
CA ILE A 37 0.02 5.39 5.05
C ILE A 37 0.78 6.66 5.43
N ARG A 38 0.73 7.67 4.57
CA ARG A 38 1.27 9.01 4.80
C ARG A 38 0.34 10.10 4.25
N PRO A 39 0.35 11.32 4.78
CA PRO A 39 -0.27 12.46 4.11
C PRO A 39 0.36 12.70 2.73
N LEU A 40 -0.42 13.17 1.75
CA LEU A 40 0.10 13.51 0.43
C LEU A 40 1.15 14.63 0.56
N GLY A 41 2.30 14.47 -0.11
CA GLY A 41 3.42 15.41 -0.04
C GLY A 41 4.31 15.30 1.19
N GLU A 42 3.95 14.47 2.18
CA GLU A 42 4.79 14.23 3.36
C GLU A 42 5.62 12.94 3.23
N PRO A 43 6.92 12.95 3.56
CA PRO A 43 7.80 11.80 3.37
C PRO A 43 7.69 10.76 4.50
N ILE A 44 7.20 11.17 5.68
CA ILE A 44 7.19 10.30 6.87
C ILE A 44 5.86 9.54 6.93
N PRO A 45 5.88 8.19 6.93
CA PRO A 45 4.67 7.40 7.13
C PRO A 45 4.20 7.47 8.58
N LEU A 46 2.88 7.51 8.75
CA LEU A 46 2.21 7.58 10.06
C LEU A 46 1.65 6.23 10.51
N ALA A 47 1.43 5.29 9.59
CA ALA A 47 1.06 3.91 9.89
C ALA A 47 1.77 2.95 8.94
N GLN A 48 1.95 1.71 9.41
CA GLN A 48 2.47 0.60 8.63
C GLN A 48 1.77 -0.70 9.02
N ALA A 49 1.51 -1.55 8.04
CA ALA A 49 1.10 -2.94 8.21
C ALA A 49 2.06 -3.84 7.42
N ARG A 50 2.27 -5.07 7.89
CA ARG A 50 3.04 -6.10 7.16
C ARG A 50 2.08 -7.11 6.56
N VAL A 51 2.44 -7.64 5.39
CA VAL A 51 1.66 -8.66 4.70
C VAL A 51 2.59 -9.61 3.97
N THR A 52 2.25 -10.89 4.02
CA THR A 52 2.85 -11.92 3.17
C THR A 52 1.94 -12.08 1.96
N PRO A 53 2.36 -11.63 0.76
CA PRO A 53 1.61 -11.79 -0.46
C PRO A 53 1.61 -13.25 -0.93
N GLU A 54 0.67 -13.57 -1.81
CA GLU A 54 0.66 -14.83 -2.55
C GLU A 54 1.82 -14.88 -3.56
N PRO A 55 2.19 -16.07 -4.10
CA PRO A 55 3.28 -16.19 -5.07
C PRO A 55 3.11 -15.36 -6.34
N ASP A 56 1.87 -15.05 -6.72
CA ASP A 56 1.55 -14.15 -7.85
C ASP A 56 1.72 -12.66 -7.49
N GLY A 57 2.08 -12.36 -6.24
CA GLY A 57 2.28 -11.03 -5.69
C GLY A 57 1.01 -10.35 -5.16
N SER A 58 -0.16 -10.99 -5.31
CA SER A 58 -1.42 -10.45 -4.82
C SER A 58 -1.46 -10.46 -3.28
N PHE A 59 -2.14 -9.47 -2.70
CA PHE A 59 -2.40 -9.44 -1.27
C PHE A 59 -3.61 -8.56 -0.94
N SER A 60 -4.12 -8.76 0.27
CA SER A 60 -5.05 -7.86 0.94
C SER A 60 -4.65 -7.70 2.40
N VAL A 61 -4.54 -6.46 2.88
CA VAL A 61 -4.13 -6.17 4.25
C VAL A 61 -4.98 -5.06 4.86
N SER A 62 -5.39 -5.26 6.11
CA SER A 62 -6.04 -4.24 6.92
C SER A 62 -5.00 -3.33 7.59
N ILE A 63 -5.16 -2.03 7.45
CA ILE A 63 -4.34 -1.02 8.10
C ILE A 63 -5.22 0.05 8.73
N THR A 64 -4.90 0.44 9.96
CA THR A 64 -5.60 1.53 10.65
C THR A 64 -5.11 2.86 10.11
N VAL A 65 -6.02 3.70 9.62
CA VAL A 65 -5.76 5.10 9.32
C VAL A 65 -5.40 5.80 10.63
N PRO A 66 -4.20 6.39 10.77
CA PRO A 66 -3.75 6.97 12.03
C PRO A 66 -4.78 7.95 12.60
N PRO A 67 -5.13 7.90 13.89
CA PRO A 67 -6.09 8.84 14.47
C PRO A 67 -5.55 10.28 14.51
N THR A 68 -4.24 10.46 14.39
CA THR A 68 -3.55 11.76 14.36
C THR A 68 -3.42 12.35 12.95
N ILE A 69 -3.80 11.60 11.90
CA ILE A 69 -3.73 12.12 10.54
C ILE A 69 -4.77 13.24 10.37
N ARG A 70 -4.38 14.32 9.70
CA ARG A 70 -5.31 15.40 9.36
C ARG A 70 -6.21 14.95 8.20
N PRO A 71 -7.50 15.32 8.20
CA PRO A 71 -8.36 15.12 7.03
C PRO A 71 -7.76 15.76 5.77
N GLY A 72 -7.90 15.10 4.62
CA GLY A 72 -7.29 15.52 3.36
C GLY A 72 -6.71 14.35 2.56
N GLN A 73 -5.95 14.66 1.51
CA GLN A 73 -5.32 13.64 0.66
C GLN A 73 -4.24 12.88 1.42
N ALA A 74 -4.27 11.56 1.27
CA ALA A 74 -3.29 10.63 1.80
C ALA A 74 -2.86 9.64 0.72
N VAL A 75 -1.74 8.97 0.96
CA VAL A 75 -1.17 7.97 0.07
C VAL A 75 -0.99 6.68 0.85
N ALA A 76 -1.45 5.57 0.29
CA ALA A 76 -1.04 4.23 0.70
C ALA A 76 0.01 3.73 -0.30
N SER A 77 1.14 3.21 0.19
CA SER A 77 2.21 2.69 -0.69
C SER A 77 2.85 1.43 -0.12
N ILE A 78 3.47 0.63 -1.00
CA ILE A 78 4.28 -0.52 -0.59
C ILE A 78 5.73 -0.07 -0.46
N SER A 79 6.36 -0.35 0.69
CA SER A 79 7.81 -0.22 0.83
C SER A 79 8.54 -1.46 0.34
N ASN A 80 9.70 -1.26 -0.30
CA ASN A 80 10.64 -2.30 -0.73
C ASN A 80 10.12 -3.24 -1.84
N TYR A 81 8.99 -2.93 -2.49
CA TYR A 81 8.47 -3.76 -3.58
C TYR A 81 9.49 -3.93 -4.71
N TRP A 82 10.25 -2.86 -5.03
CA TRP A 82 11.31 -2.88 -6.03
C TRP A 82 12.47 -3.81 -5.67
N ASP A 83 12.83 -3.86 -4.38
CA ASP A 83 14.02 -4.59 -3.93
C ASP A 83 13.83 -6.11 -4.00
N ILE A 84 12.57 -6.57 -4.01
CA ILE A 84 12.23 -7.99 -3.92
C ILE A 84 11.41 -8.53 -5.09
N ALA A 85 10.82 -7.66 -5.93
CA ALA A 85 10.00 -8.11 -7.05
C ALA A 85 10.83 -8.60 -8.24
N THR A 86 10.39 -9.70 -8.85
CA THR A 86 11.00 -10.22 -10.08
C THR A 86 10.20 -9.69 -11.26
N CYS A 87 10.68 -8.63 -11.91
CA CYS A 87 10.04 -8.10 -13.11
C CYS A 87 10.52 -8.86 -14.35
N PRO A 88 9.63 -9.22 -15.30
CA PRO A 88 10.03 -9.68 -16.63
C PRO A 88 10.94 -8.66 -17.33
N GLU A 89 11.82 -9.11 -18.23
CA GLU A 89 12.69 -8.19 -18.98
C GLU A 89 11.88 -7.09 -19.68
N GLY A 90 12.26 -5.83 -19.44
CA GLY A 90 11.58 -4.65 -19.99
C GLY A 90 10.37 -4.14 -19.17
N ALA A 91 9.98 -4.82 -18.08
CA ALA A 91 8.93 -4.36 -17.18
C ALA A 91 9.51 -3.56 -15.99
N SER A 92 8.73 -2.60 -15.48
CA SER A 92 9.03 -1.85 -14.27
C SER A 92 8.06 -2.26 -13.15
N CYS A 93 8.59 -2.83 -12.07
CA CYS A 93 7.88 -3.01 -10.80
C CYS A 93 8.06 -1.76 -9.94
N ALA A 94 7.75 -0.59 -10.51
CA ALA A 94 7.77 0.66 -9.78
C ALA A 94 6.94 0.54 -8.49
N ALA A 95 7.38 1.22 -7.43
CA ALA A 95 6.70 1.21 -6.14
C ALA A 95 5.23 1.61 -6.37
N ALA A 96 4.30 0.71 -6.05
CA ALA A 96 2.89 1.01 -6.18
C ALA A 96 2.46 1.91 -5.03
N GLU A 97 1.75 2.97 -5.40
CA GLU A 97 1.07 3.86 -4.49
C GLU A 97 -0.33 4.17 -5.01
N VAL A 98 -1.24 4.47 -4.08
CA VAL A 98 -2.61 4.87 -4.37
C VAL A 98 -2.98 6.04 -3.46
N GLU A 99 -3.61 7.04 -4.06
CA GLU A 99 -4.17 8.17 -3.34
C GLU A 99 -5.58 7.85 -2.84
N PHE A 100 -5.90 8.32 -1.65
CA PHE A 100 -7.26 8.28 -1.10
C PHE A 100 -7.51 9.53 -0.24
N THR A 101 -8.77 9.77 0.11
CA THR A 101 -9.13 10.97 0.89
C THR A 101 -9.46 10.58 2.32
N VAL A 102 -8.81 11.17 3.31
CA VAL A 102 -9.23 11.02 4.71
C VAL A 102 -10.37 12.00 4.98
N ALA A 103 -11.52 11.46 5.36
CA ALA A 103 -12.71 12.22 5.72
C ALA A 103 -12.48 13.05 7.01
N ARG A 104 -13.32 14.08 7.18
CA ARG A 104 -13.40 14.81 8.44
C ARG A 104 -14.03 13.98 9.56
#